data_AF-A0A8K1C3M4-F1
#
_entry.id   AF-A0A8K1C3M4-F1
#
_cell.length_a   1.000
_cell.length_b   1.000
_cell.length_c   1.000
_cell.angle_alpha   90.00
_cell.angle_beta   90.00
_cell.angle_gamma   90.00
#
_symmetry.space_group_name_H-M   'P 1'
#
loop_
_entity.id
_entity.type
_entity.pdbx_description
1 polymer ?
#
loop_
_entity_poly.entity_id
_entity_poly.type
_entity_poly.pdbx_seq_one_letter_code
_entity_poly.pdbx_strand_id
1 'polypeptide(L)'
;MAGEPNGETERVLWHDAAVWERSGFNAFLAEHGIKRSDLVVVKKDDEEHTEQRFFRVKQTAGESSQLSTEEVITRVGRSLQEHGIEHVQPEAVDWVPGFFSLPASTPLARIDMYQQGQLYGIDISSGYAVTLLDVKPGEHVLDLCCAPGAKLTMIADLLQMRGSVTGVDFSRSRIGACKQLVHKYKLIHPESAQEESTSSTGSWRCRLFHADGRTFAIGPKTECAQLDDMEIVLDTEEISSRNPKSQGRKRKNKSARARDLKRQKLMVVNEALYDKVLVDAECTHDGSVKHLQKLETAEAWDSYVKDHLNDSEITRILNLQHDLIRNGYALLRPGGTMIYSTCSLSIKQNEDIVRAFLKATPSASLLPVDTTDIPCEAGKLEGTVRFTPAHHTSGLFIAKIRKLDSVTSVTSNSGSE
;
A
#
# COMPACT_ATOMS: atom_id res chain seq x y z
N MET A 1 8.27 26.20 -51.27
CA MET A 1 8.98 25.74 -50.05
C MET A 1 8.10 26.09 -48.87
N ALA A 2 7.30 25.14 -48.40
CA ALA A 2 6.55 25.28 -47.16
C ALA A 2 7.52 24.97 -46.02
N GLY A 3 7.73 25.92 -45.11
CA GLY A 3 8.53 25.70 -43.92
C GLY A 3 7.82 24.71 -43.01
N GLU A 4 8.53 23.65 -42.62
CA GLU A 4 8.11 22.78 -41.52
C GLU A 4 8.12 23.57 -40.22
N PRO A 5 7.08 23.48 -39.37
CA PRO A 5 7.13 24.06 -38.05
C PRO A 5 8.00 23.16 -37.17
N ASN A 6 9.23 23.60 -36.87
CA ASN A 6 10.00 23.08 -35.75
C ASN A 6 9.29 23.48 -34.46
N GLY A 7 8.31 22.67 -34.04
CA GLY A 7 7.69 22.76 -32.73
C GLY A 7 8.54 22.00 -31.72
N GLU A 8 9.68 22.55 -31.32
CA GLU A 8 10.30 22.14 -30.05
C GLU A 8 9.41 22.68 -28.93
N THR A 9 8.56 21.82 -28.37
CA THR A 9 7.77 22.18 -27.18
C THR A 9 8.75 22.48 -26.05
N GLU A 10 8.75 23.72 -25.57
CA GLU A 10 9.68 24.19 -24.55
C GLU A 10 9.48 23.39 -23.26
N ARG A 11 10.52 22.67 -22.83
CA ARG A 11 10.48 21.85 -21.62
C ARG A 11 10.52 22.76 -20.39
N VAL A 12 9.51 22.65 -19.54
CA VAL A 12 9.34 23.46 -18.33
C VAL A 12 9.80 22.68 -17.11
N LEU A 13 10.42 23.36 -16.14
CA LEU A 13 10.67 22.78 -14.83
C LEU A 13 9.35 22.52 -14.09
N TRP A 14 9.21 21.36 -13.46
CA TRP A 14 7.98 20.96 -12.77
C TRP A 14 7.55 21.90 -11.63
N HIS A 15 8.46 22.72 -11.09
CA HIS A 15 8.19 23.67 -10.02
C HIS A 15 8.19 25.14 -10.50
N ASP A 16 8.01 25.38 -11.80
CA ASP A 16 7.94 26.72 -12.38
C ASP A 16 6.75 27.51 -11.82
N ALA A 17 7.03 28.66 -11.19
CA ALA A 17 6.02 29.47 -10.52
C ALA A 17 5.00 30.10 -11.48
N ALA A 18 5.42 30.51 -12.68
CA ALA A 18 4.55 31.15 -13.65
C ALA A 18 3.60 30.13 -14.29
N VAL A 19 4.10 28.91 -14.54
CA VAL A 19 3.26 27.82 -15.04
C VAL A 19 2.24 27.38 -14.01
N TRP A 20 2.61 27.24 -12.74
CA TRP A 20 1.66 26.90 -11.67
C TRP A 20 0.57 27.96 -11.45
N GLU A 21 0.91 29.24 -11.59
CA GLU A 21 -0.07 30.32 -11.50
C GLU A 21 -1.04 30.27 -12.69
N ARG A 22 -0.50 30.20 -13.91
CA ARG A 22 -1.30 30.21 -15.15
C ARG A 22 -2.22 29.00 -15.24
N SER A 23 -1.75 27.80 -14.88
CA SER A 23 -2.55 26.57 -14.96
C SER A 23 -3.65 26.51 -13.91
N GLY A 24 -3.62 27.38 -12.90
CA GLY A 24 -4.55 27.35 -11.76
C GLY A 24 -4.11 26.40 -10.64
N PHE A 25 -2.93 25.77 -10.75
CA PHE A 25 -2.43 24.87 -9.71
C PHE A 25 -2.23 25.58 -8.36
N ASN A 26 -1.74 26.83 -8.34
CA ASN A 26 -1.63 27.60 -7.09
C ASN A 26 -2.98 27.82 -6.40
N ALA A 27 -4.04 28.05 -7.18
CA ALA A 27 -5.40 28.21 -6.63
C ALA A 27 -5.88 26.90 -6.00
N PHE A 28 -5.65 25.76 -6.68
CA PHE A 28 -5.90 24.43 -6.13
C PHE A 28 -5.15 24.21 -4.81
N LEU A 29 -3.84 24.49 -4.77
CA LEU A 29 -3.03 24.33 -3.56
C LEU A 29 -3.61 25.13 -2.38
N ALA A 30 -3.96 26.40 -2.61
CA ALA A 30 -4.53 27.27 -1.59
C ALA A 30 -5.89 26.75 -1.08
N GLU A 31 -6.79 26.37 -1.99
CA GLU A 31 -8.12 25.86 -1.64
C GLU A 31 -8.05 24.52 -0.88
N HIS A 32 -7.03 23.71 -1.17
CA HIS A 32 -6.82 22.41 -0.54
C HIS A 32 -5.89 22.44 0.68
N GLY A 33 -5.45 23.63 1.09
CA GLY A 33 -4.61 23.84 2.27
C GLY A 33 -3.19 23.27 2.14
N ILE A 34 -2.68 23.14 0.91
CA ILE A 34 -1.35 22.64 0.59
C ILE A 34 -0.39 23.82 0.51
N LYS A 35 0.72 23.78 1.25
CA LYS A 35 1.74 24.83 1.13
C LYS A 35 2.74 24.46 0.04
N ARG A 36 3.15 25.47 -0.73
CA ARG A 36 4.21 25.29 -1.74
C ARG A 36 5.53 24.77 -1.15
N SER A 37 5.85 25.17 0.09
CA SER A 37 7.02 24.67 0.84
C SER A 37 7.00 23.18 1.09
N ASP A 38 5.82 22.56 1.11
CA ASP A 38 5.67 21.14 1.36
C ASP A 38 6.07 20.35 0.10
N LEU A 39 5.87 20.94 -1.09
CA LEU A 39 6.21 20.34 -2.39
C LEU A 39 7.66 20.60 -2.80
N VAL A 40 8.14 21.83 -2.60
CA VAL A 40 9.44 22.28 -3.09
C VAL A 40 10.30 22.69 -1.91
N VAL A 41 11.39 21.96 -1.70
CA VAL A 41 12.44 22.39 -0.78
C VAL A 41 13.15 23.59 -1.40
N VAL A 42 12.95 24.77 -0.82
CA VAL A 42 13.72 25.95 -1.16
C VAL A 42 15.14 25.73 -0.62
N LYS A 43 16.12 25.56 -1.51
CA LYS A 43 17.53 25.39 -1.16
C LYS A 43 17.96 26.50 -0.21
N LYS A 44 18.40 26.12 0.99
CA LYS A 44 19.26 26.96 1.83
C LYS A 44 20.66 26.35 1.70
N ASP A 45 21.55 27.11 1.06
CA ASP A 45 22.98 26.83 0.91
C ASP A 45 23.39 25.70 -0.06
N ASP A 46 24.66 25.73 -0.48
CA ASP A 46 25.34 24.94 -1.54
C ASP A 46 25.42 23.42 -1.28
N GLU A 47 24.48 22.83 -0.53
CA GLU A 47 24.40 21.37 -0.36
C GLU A 47 23.70 20.74 -1.58
N GLU A 48 24.48 20.00 -2.36
CA GLU A 48 24.00 19.18 -3.47
C GLU A 48 23.26 17.95 -2.90
N HIS A 49 22.01 18.14 -2.47
CA HIS A 49 21.19 17.03 -1.99
C HIS A 49 20.75 16.14 -3.15
N THR A 50 21.34 14.96 -3.24
CA THR A 50 20.95 13.92 -4.18
C THR A 50 19.61 13.32 -3.74
N GLU A 51 18.58 13.35 -4.61
CA GLU A 51 17.35 12.59 -4.40
C GLU A 51 17.70 11.15 -4.01
N GLN A 52 16.96 10.58 -3.06
CA GLN A 52 17.18 9.22 -2.58
C GLN A 52 16.14 8.27 -3.15
N ARG A 53 16.51 7.00 -3.21
CA ARG A 53 15.60 5.89 -3.45
C ARG A 53 15.74 4.86 -2.35
N PHE A 54 14.62 4.32 -1.94
CA PHE A 54 14.56 3.40 -0.82
C PHE A 54 14.28 1.98 -1.28
N PHE A 55 14.84 1.03 -0.53
CA PHE A 55 14.54 -0.38 -0.68
C PHE A 55 14.46 -1.05 0.68
N ARG A 56 13.76 -2.18 0.72
CA ARG A 56 13.61 -3.01 1.90
C ARG A 56 14.20 -4.38 1.64
N VAL A 57 14.85 -4.93 2.66
CA VAL A 57 15.31 -6.32 2.67
C VAL A 57 14.11 -7.23 2.95
N LYS A 58 13.90 -8.22 2.09
CA LYS A 58 12.84 -9.22 2.23
C LYS A 58 13.13 -10.11 3.44
N GLN A 59 12.11 -10.45 4.22
CA GLN A 59 12.22 -11.42 5.30
C GLN A 59 11.98 -12.84 4.77
N THR A 60 13.01 -13.69 4.80
CA THR A 60 12.84 -15.09 4.36
C THR A 60 12.05 -15.89 5.39
N ALA A 61 10.93 -16.49 4.98
CA ALA A 61 10.18 -17.43 5.82
C ALA A 61 11.04 -18.66 6.14
N GLY A 62 11.29 -18.92 7.42
CA GLY A 62 12.01 -20.11 7.90
C GLY A 62 13.54 -20.01 8.00
N GLU A 63 14.15 -18.90 7.57
CA GLU A 63 15.58 -18.67 7.83
C GLU A 63 15.77 -18.09 9.24
N SER A 64 16.59 -18.76 10.05
CA SER A 64 16.82 -18.41 11.47
C SER A 64 17.72 -17.17 11.65
N SER A 65 18.36 -16.68 10.58
CA SER A 65 19.26 -15.52 10.62
C SER A 65 18.82 -14.47 9.59
N GLN A 66 18.22 -13.38 10.07
CA GLN A 66 18.08 -12.17 9.25
C GLN A 66 19.48 -11.62 8.95
N LEU A 67 19.70 -11.13 7.73
CA LEU A 67 20.94 -10.44 7.38
C LEU A 67 21.12 -9.24 8.31
N SER A 68 22.29 -9.13 8.92
CA SER A 68 22.66 -7.93 9.67
C SER A 68 22.74 -6.72 8.75
N THR A 69 22.64 -5.52 9.33
CA THR A 69 22.75 -4.27 8.57
C THR A 69 24.09 -4.18 7.83
N GLU A 70 25.17 -4.59 8.47
CA GLU A 70 26.52 -4.62 7.89
C GLU A 70 26.63 -5.60 6.71
N GLU A 71 26.00 -6.78 6.80
CA GLU A 71 25.97 -7.74 5.71
C GLU A 71 25.20 -7.20 4.49
N VAL A 72 24.08 -6.51 4.71
CA VAL A 72 23.31 -5.90 3.62
C VAL A 72 24.14 -4.84 2.93
N ILE A 73 24.75 -3.92 3.70
CA ILE A 73 25.62 -2.87 3.17
C ILE A 73 26.76 -3.48 2.35
N THR A 74 27.45 -4.48 2.92
CA THR A 74 28.58 -5.14 2.27
C THR A 74 28.18 -5.83 0.97
N ARG A 75 27.08 -6.60 0.95
CA ARG A 75 26.64 -7.35 -0.23
C ARG A 75 26.16 -6.43 -1.34
N VAL A 76 25.36 -5.42 -1.00
CA VAL A 76 24.86 -4.44 -1.96
C VAL A 76 26.01 -3.59 -2.51
N GLY A 77 26.91 -3.10 -1.65
CA GLY A 77 28.09 -2.33 -2.05
C GLY A 77 29.00 -3.11 -3.00
N ARG A 78 29.27 -4.39 -2.71
CA ARG A 78 30.03 -5.26 -3.62
C ARG A 78 29.36 -5.42 -4.97
N SER A 79 28.06 -5.70 -5.00
CA SER A 79 27.30 -5.86 -6.24
C SER A 79 27.31 -4.57 -7.09
N LEU A 80 27.24 -3.41 -6.46
CA LEU A 80 27.36 -2.11 -7.16
C LEU A 80 28.74 -1.94 -7.81
N GLN A 81 29.82 -2.26 -7.09
CA GLN A 81 31.20 -2.21 -7.62
C GLN A 81 31.39 -3.15 -8.81
N GLU A 82 30.89 -4.39 -8.72
CA GLU A 82 30.95 -5.39 -9.80
C GLU A 82 30.22 -4.91 -11.07
N HIS A 83 29.22 -4.04 -10.91
CA HIS A 83 28.46 -3.43 -12.01
C HIS A 83 28.98 -2.04 -12.43
N GLY A 84 30.20 -1.66 -12.00
CA GLY A 84 30.87 -0.41 -12.39
C GLY A 84 30.30 0.84 -11.73
N ILE A 85 29.60 0.70 -10.60
CA ILE A 85 29.09 1.82 -9.79
C ILE A 85 30.01 1.94 -8.57
N GLU A 86 31.07 2.72 -8.73
CA GLU A 86 32.07 2.95 -7.68
C GLU A 86 31.61 4.02 -6.68
N HIS A 87 32.18 4.00 -5.47
CA HIS A 87 31.95 5.00 -4.42
C HIS A 87 30.50 5.19 -3.94
N VAL A 88 29.61 4.22 -4.20
CA VAL A 88 28.23 4.22 -3.67
C VAL A 88 28.05 3.05 -2.70
N GLN A 89 27.50 3.34 -1.52
CA GLN A 89 27.08 2.37 -0.53
C GLN A 89 25.64 2.65 -0.13
N PRO A 90 24.84 1.63 0.23
CA PRO A 90 23.54 1.88 0.82
C PRO A 90 23.70 2.36 2.27
N GLU A 91 22.78 3.21 2.69
CA GLU A 91 22.70 3.69 4.07
C GLU A 91 21.47 3.09 4.74
N ALA A 92 21.58 2.69 6.01
CA ALA A 92 20.42 2.19 6.75
C ALA A 92 19.49 3.36 7.13
N VAL A 93 18.18 3.11 7.10
CA VAL A 93 17.20 4.09 7.57
C VAL A 93 16.89 3.80 9.04
N ASP A 94 17.51 4.55 9.94
CA ASP A 94 17.50 4.26 11.39
C ASP A 94 16.10 4.19 12.01
N TRP A 95 15.16 4.99 11.51
CA TRP A 95 13.80 5.07 12.03
C TRP A 95 12.82 4.05 11.41
N VAL A 96 13.24 3.27 10.39
CA VAL A 96 12.44 2.15 9.84
C VAL A 96 13.30 0.90 9.66
N PRO A 97 13.24 -0.06 10.60
CA PRO A 97 14.05 -1.27 10.52
C PRO A 97 13.88 -2.03 9.20
N GLY A 98 15.01 -2.44 8.62
CA GLY A 98 15.08 -3.21 7.37
C GLY A 98 15.00 -2.37 6.09
N PHE A 99 14.94 -1.04 6.20
CA PHE A 99 15.02 -0.13 5.07
C PHE A 99 16.43 0.45 4.89
N PHE A 100 16.73 0.73 3.63
CA PHE A 100 17.99 1.32 3.20
C PHE A 100 17.73 2.34 2.09
N SER A 101 18.60 3.35 2.00
CA SER A 101 18.63 4.36 0.93
C SER A 101 19.83 4.17 0.02
N LEU A 102 19.67 4.60 -1.22
CA LEU A 102 20.71 4.81 -2.21
C LEU A 102 20.42 6.12 -2.96
N PRO A 103 21.41 6.75 -3.61
CA PRO A 103 21.14 7.82 -4.56
C PRO A 103 20.10 7.39 -5.62
N ALA A 104 19.21 8.29 -6.01
CA ALA A 104 18.12 8.03 -6.96
C ALA A 104 18.64 7.55 -8.33
N SER A 105 19.85 7.98 -8.71
CA SER A 105 20.56 7.56 -9.92
C SER A 105 21.03 6.10 -9.89
N THR A 106 21.10 5.46 -8.73
CA THR A 106 21.60 4.09 -8.59
C THR A 106 20.56 3.06 -9.06
N PRO A 107 20.84 2.24 -10.10
CA PRO A 107 19.87 1.32 -10.67
C PRO A 107 19.69 0.04 -9.81
N LEU A 108 18.59 -0.07 -9.03
CA LEU A 108 18.31 -1.28 -8.21
C LEU A 108 18.35 -2.56 -9.04
N ALA A 109 17.89 -2.46 -10.29
CA ALA A 109 17.77 -3.60 -11.19
C ALA A 109 19.11 -4.30 -11.47
N ARG A 110 20.24 -3.62 -11.26
CA ARG A 110 21.58 -4.18 -11.42
C ARG A 110 22.12 -4.85 -10.15
N ILE A 111 21.46 -4.67 -9.00
CA ILE A 111 21.93 -5.24 -7.74
C ILE A 111 21.50 -6.71 -7.66
N ASP A 112 22.44 -7.61 -7.41
CA ASP A 112 22.21 -9.06 -7.45
C ASP A 112 21.12 -9.50 -6.49
N MET A 113 21.14 -8.98 -5.26
CA MET A 113 20.11 -9.27 -4.26
C MET A 113 18.71 -8.83 -4.73
N TYR A 114 18.59 -7.76 -5.52
CA TYR A 114 17.32 -7.34 -6.11
C TYR A 114 16.88 -8.26 -7.25
N GLN A 115 17.81 -8.72 -8.10
CA GLN A 115 17.55 -9.68 -9.17
C GLN A 115 17.12 -11.04 -8.62
N GLN A 116 17.70 -11.45 -7.49
CA GLN A 116 17.37 -12.67 -6.76
C GLN A 116 16.07 -12.57 -5.94
N GLY A 117 15.45 -11.39 -5.88
CA GLY A 117 14.20 -11.16 -5.15
C GLY A 117 14.37 -11.08 -3.62
N GLN A 118 15.58 -10.78 -3.14
CA GLN A 118 15.90 -10.59 -1.72
C GLN A 118 15.72 -9.14 -1.26
N LEU A 119 15.61 -8.19 -2.20
CA LEU A 119 15.32 -6.78 -1.95
C LEU A 119 14.17 -6.32 -2.83
N TYR A 120 13.35 -5.40 -2.35
CA TYR A 120 12.35 -4.71 -3.18
C TYR A 120 12.34 -3.21 -2.93
N GLY A 121 12.15 -2.45 -4.02
CA GLY A 121 12.03 -1.00 -3.97
C GLY A 121 10.63 -0.60 -3.51
N ILE A 122 10.57 0.29 -2.54
CA ILE A 122 9.34 0.88 -2.01
C ILE A 122 9.71 2.23 -1.40
N ASP A 123 8.89 3.26 -1.62
CA ASP A 123 9.12 4.57 -1.01
C ASP A 123 9.03 4.47 0.52
N ILE A 124 9.89 5.19 1.25
CA ILE A 124 10.01 5.03 2.70
C ILE A 124 8.73 5.41 3.44
N SER A 125 8.00 6.45 2.99
CA SER A 125 6.71 6.82 3.58
C SER A 125 5.67 5.72 3.40
N SER A 126 5.64 5.09 2.21
CA SER A 126 4.77 3.93 1.93
C SER A 126 5.15 2.71 2.78
N GLY A 127 6.44 2.50 2.97
CA GLY A 127 6.97 1.47 3.86
C GLY A 127 6.55 1.68 5.31
N TYR A 128 6.67 2.90 5.80
CA TYR A 128 6.29 3.27 7.16
C TYR A 128 4.79 3.09 7.41
N ALA A 129 3.91 3.39 6.44
CA ALA A 129 2.48 3.09 6.55
C ALA A 129 2.21 1.59 6.81
N VAL A 130 2.95 0.69 6.14
CA VAL A 130 2.85 -0.75 6.37
C VAL A 130 3.48 -1.15 7.72
N THR A 131 4.58 -0.52 8.12
CA THR A 131 5.18 -0.71 9.45
C THR A 131 4.19 -0.37 10.56
N LEU A 132 3.43 0.73 10.43
CA LEU A 132 2.41 1.12 11.41
C LEU A 132 1.21 0.16 11.49
N LEU A 133 0.92 -0.58 10.41
CA LEU A 133 -0.12 -1.62 10.40
C LEU A 133 0.23 -2.78 11.34
N ASP A 134 1.53 -2.94 11.65
CA ASP A 134 2.08 -3.92 12.59
C ASP A 134 1.66 -5.36 12.26
N VAL A 135 1.87 -5.73 10.99
CA VAL A 135 1.52 -7.05 10.45
C VAL A 135 2.31 -8.15 11.15
N LYS A 136 1.62 -9.18 11.64
CA LYS A 136 2.22 -10.35 12.27
C LYS A 136 1.99 -11.63 11.44
N PRO A 137 2.98 -12.53 11.36
CA PRO A 137 2.78 -13.82 10.72
C PRO A 137 1.58 -14.59 11.29
N GLY A 138 0.72 -15.10 10.41
CA GLY A 138 -0.52 -15.78 10.77
C GLY A 138 -1.77 -14.90 10.71
N GLU A 139 -1.62 -13.58 10.62
CA GLU A 139 -2.76 -12.67 10.44
C GLU A 139 -3.32 -12.70 9.02
N HIS A 140 -4.55 -12.21 8.90
CA HIS A 140 -5.28 -12.03 7.67
C HIS A 140 -5.35 -10.54 7.32
N VAL A 141 -4.70 -10.13 6.25
CA VAL A 141 -4.55 -8.72 5.86
C VAL A 141 -5.22 -8.44 4.51
N LEU A 142 -5.96 -7.34 4.44
CA LEU A 142 -6.55 -6.81 3.22
C LEU A 142 -5.82 -5.53 2.79
N ASP A 143 -5.46 -5.43 1.52
CA ASP A 143 -5.05 -4.20 0.85
C ASP A 143 -6.11 -3.86 -0.19
N LEU A 144 -6.92 -2.83 0.08
CA LEU A 144 -8.16 -2.55 -0.65
C LEU A 144 -7.94 -1.79 -1.97
N CYS A 145 -6.73 -1.26 -2.16
CA CYS A 145 -6.30 -0.52 -3.36
C CYS A 145 -4.84 -0.88 -3.67
N CYS A 146 -4.60 -2.16 -3.99
CA CYS A 146 -3.27 -2.73 -3.84
C CYS A 146 -2.29 -2.39 -4.96
N ALA A 147 -2.75 -1.99 -6.15
CA ALA A 147 -1.87 -1.85 -7.30
C ALA A 147 -1.04 -0.56 -7.26
N PRO A 148 0.24 -0.58 -7.69
CA PRO A 148 0.94 -1.63 -8.42
C PRO A 148 1.52 -2.77 -7.57
N GLY A 149 1.34 -2.76 -6.24
CA GLY A 149 1.61 -3.94 -5.39
C GLY A 149 2.80 -3.83 -4.44
N ALA A 150 3.43 -2.65 -4.29
CA ALA A 150 4.58 -2.49 -3.41
C ALA A 150 4.22 -2.70 -1.92
N LYS A 151 3.13 -2.06 -1.45
CA LYS A 151 2.64 -2.21 -0.06
C LYS A 151 2.13 -3.64 0.18
N LEU A 152 1.33 -4.18 -0.74
CA LEU A 152 0.90 -5.59 -0.74
C LEU A 152 2.08 -6.57 -0.64
N THR A 153 3.15 -6.34 -1.41
CA THR A 153 4.37 -7.17 -1.38
C THR A 153 5.01 -7.14 0.00
N MET A 154 5.12 -5.96 0.62
CA MET A 154 5.66 -5.81 1.97
C MET A 154 4.77 -6.50 3.01
N ILE A 155 3.44 -6.37 2.90
CA ILE A 155 2.50 -7.08 3.76
C ILE A 155 2.69 -8.59 3.64
N ALA A 156 2.75 -9.10 2.42
CA ALA A 156 2.91 -10.53 2.14
C ALA A 156 4.24 -11.08 2.67
N ASP A 157 5.31 -10.31 2.54
CA ASP A 157 6.64 -10.58 3.10
C ASP A 157 6.60 -10.68 4.64
N LEU A 158 6.01 -9.69 5.31
CA LEU A 158 5.87 -9.65 6.76
C LEU A 158 5.02 -10.78 7.34
N LEU A 159 4.07 -11.30 6.57
CA LEU A 159 3.27 -12.47 6.97
C LEU A 159 4.09 -13.77 6.97
N GLN A 160 5.28 -13.78 6.36
CA GLN A 160 6.20 -14.91 6.33
C GLN A 160 5.52 -16.23 5.95
N MET A 161 4.70 -16.20 4.89
CA MET A 161 3.96 -17.38 4.40
C MET A 161 3.06 -18.02 5.48
N ARG A 162 2.49 -17.23 6.39
CA ARG A 162 1.52 -17.68 7.40
C ARG A 162 0.33 -16.73 7.42
N GLY A 163 -0.89 -17.27 7.45
CA GLY A 163 -2.12 -16.47 7.37
C GLY A 163 -2.49 -16.15 5.92
N SER A 164 -3.00 -14.95 5.66
CA SER A 164 -3.38 -14.58 4.29
C SER A 164 -3.22 -13.11 3.96
N VAL A 165 -2.89 -12.81 2.71
CA VAL A 165 -2.97 -11.47 2.14
C VAL A 165 -3.98 -11.46 0.99
N THR A 166 -4.83 -10.43 0.95
CA THR A 166 -5.79 -10.20 -0.13
C THR A 166 -5.59 -8.80 -0.68
N GLY A 167 -5.25 -8.69 -1.96
CA GLY A 167 -5.16 -7.44 -2.69
C GLY A 167 -6.39 -7.25 -3.59
N VAL A 168 -6.96 -6.06 -3.58
CA VAL A 168 -8.08 -5.64 -4.43
C VAL A 168 -7.66 -4.40 -5.20
N ASP A 169 -7.96 -4.35 -6.49
CA ASP A 169 -7.77 -3.14 -7.29
C ASP A 169 -8.78 -3.06 -8.43
N PHE A 170 -9.25 -1.85 -8.73
CA PHE A 170 -10.19 -1.61 -9.81
C PHE A 170 -9.51 -1.61 -11.19
N SER A 171 -8.18 -1.38 -11.24
CA SER A 171 -7.45 -1.32 -12.50
C SER A 171 -6.89 -2.68 -12.90
N ARG A 172 -7.53 -3.32 -13.89
CA ARG A 172 -7.05 -4.59 -14.46
C ARG A 172 -5.64 -4.50 -15.03
N SER A 173 -5.23 -3.36 -15.59
CA SER A 173 -3.87 -3.20 -16.11
C SER A 173 -2.84 -3.12 -14.99
N ARG A 174 -3.15 -2.42 -13.88
CA ARG A 174 -2.22 -2.25 -12.75
C ARG A 174 -2.09 -3.52 -11.90
N ILE A 175 -3.17 -4.31 -11.73
CA ILE A 175 -3.10 -5.56 -10.96
C ILE A 175 -2.19 -6.61 -11.62
N GLY A 176 -1.97 -6.52 -12.93
CA GLY A 176 -0.97 -7.31 -13.64
C GLY A 176 0.44 -7.10 -13.07
N ALA A 177 0.79 -5.86 -12.69
CA ALA A 177 2.06 -5.56 -12.03
C ALA A 177 2.14 -6.18 -10.62
N CYS A 178 1.03 -6.18 -9.85
CA CYS A 178 0.97 -6.83 -8.54
C CYS A 178 1.32 -8.31 -8.65
N LYS A 179 0.69 -8.99 -9.62
CA LYS A 179 0.93 -10.40 -9.90
C LYS A 179 2.40 -10.67 -10.20
N GLN A 180 3.02 -9.83 -11.03
CA GLN A 180 4.45 -9.95 -11.34
C GLN A 180 5.33 -9.78 -10.09
N LEU A 181 5.04 -8.83 -9.21
CA LEU A 181 5.81 -8.65 -7.96
C LEU A 181 5.66 -9.86 -7.03
N VAL A 182 4.44 -10.36 -6.84
CA VAL A 182 4.16 -11.56 -6.02
C VAL A 182 4.95 -12.77 -6.53
N HIS A 183 5.01 -12.97 -7.86
CA HIS A 183 5.83 -14.02 -8.47
C HIS A 183 7.33 -13.76 -8.31
N LYS A 184 7.79 -12.54 -8.64
CA LYS A 184 9.21 -12.16 -8.57
C LYS A 184 9.79 -12.40 -7.17
N TYR A 185 9.06 -12.01 -6.14
CA TYR A 185 9.51 -12.15 -4.76
C TYR A 185 9.12 -13.49 -4.12
N LYS A 186 8.65 -14.46 -4.91
CA LYS A 186 8.33 -15.83 -4.46
C LYS A 186 7.40 -15.83 -3.24
N LEU A 187 6.35 -15.01 -3.29
CA LEU A 187 5.31 -14.90 -2.26
C LEU A 187 4.17 -15.90 -2.49
N ILE A 188 4.49 -16.99 -3.18
CA ILE A 188 3.63 -18.13 -3.48
C ILE A 188 4.30 -19.38 -2.92
N HIS A 189 3.53 -20.42 -2.58
CA HIS A 189 4.09 -21.65 -2.03
C HIS A 189 5.24 -22.18 -2.90
N PRO A 190 6.39 -22.55 -2.30
CA PRO A 190 7.46 -23.19 -3.05
C PRO A 190 6.99 -24.56 -3.53
N GLU A 191 7.30 -24.90 -4.79
CA GLU A 191 6.91 -26.17 -5.43
C GLU A 191 7.34 -27.41 -4.62
N SER A 192 8.34 -27.27 -3.73
CA SER A 192 8.92 -28.31 -2.88
C SER A 192 8.25 -28.52 -1.52
N ALA A 193 7.25 -27.74 -1.10
CA ALA A 193 6.51 -27.96 0.16
C ALA A 193 5.54 -29.17 0.11
N GLN A 194 5.67 -30.03 -0.92
CA GLN A 194 4.73 -31.09 -1.24
C GLN A 194 4.89 -32.39 -0.42
N GLU A 195 5.91 -32.53 0.43
CA GLU A 195 6.20 -33.85 1.04
C GLU A 195 5.96 -33.95 2.57
N GLU A 196 5.90 -32.86 3.34
CA GLU A 196 5.86 -33.00 4.82
C GLU A 196 5.05 -31.92 5.56
N SER A 197 3.73 -31.82 5.34
CA SER A 197 2.86 -31.14 6.32
C SER A 197 1.63 -31.95 6.69
N THR A 198 1.83 -32.89 7.61
CA THR A 198 0.79 -33.38 8.53
C THR A 198 0.62 -32.46 9.75
N SER A 199 1.31 -31.33 9.80
CA SER A 199 1.19 -30.34 10.88
C SER A 199 0.27 -29.18 10.49
N SER A 200 -0.62 -28.83 11.40
CA SER A 200 -1.64 -27.76 11.31
C SER A 200 -1.06 -26.34 11.33
N THR A 201 0.05 -26.10 10.63
CA THR A 201 0.55 -24.73 10.40
C THR A 201 -0.34 -24.11 9.32
N GLY A 202 -1.02 -23.02 9.66
CA GLY A 202 -2.09 -22.44 8.84
C GLY A 202 -1.64 -22.18 7.40
N SER A 203 -2.41 -22.69 6.43
CA SER A 203 -2.07 -22.61 5.02
C SER A 203 -1.95 -21.15 4.54
N TRP A 204 -0.82 -20.83 3.91
CA TRP A 204 -0.59 -19.52 3.29
C TRP A 204 -1.53 -19.29 2.13
N ARG A 205 -2.16 -18.11 2.10
CA ARG A 205 -3.00 -17.70 0.98
C ARG A 205 -2.73 -16.26 0.55
N CYS A 206 -2.30 -16.08 -0.69
CA CYS A 206 -2.25 -14.80 -1.37
C CYS A 206 -3.32 -14.75 -2.46
N ARG A 207 -4.15 -13.70 -2.46
CA ARG A 207 -5.20 -13.48 -3.46
C ARG A 207 -5.14 -12.09 -4.06
N LEU A 208 -5.42 -12.01 -5.36
CA LEU A 208 -5.58 -10.76 -6.10
C LEU A 208 -6.94 -10.75 -6.79
N PHE A 209 -7.72 -9.72 -6.52
CA PHE A 209 -9.03 -9.50 -7.13
C PHE A 209 -9.02 -8.23 -7.97
N HIS A 210 -9.47 -8.35 -9.20
CA HIS A 210 -9.92 -7.21 -9.99
C HIS A 210 -11.40 -6.96 -9.63
N ALA A 211 -11.62 -5.95 -8.80
CA ALA A 211 -12.93 -5.60 -8.24
C ALA A 211 -12.95 -4.15 -7.73
N ASP A 212 -14.15 -3.61 -7.51
CA ASP A 212 -14.34 -2.30 -6.88
C ASP A 212 -14.14 -2.39 -5.36
N GLY A 213 -13.14 -1.67 -4.84
CA GLY A 213 -12.83 -1.63 -3.41
C GLY A 213 -13.96 -1.06 -2.54
N ARG A 214 -14.92 -0.32 -3.11
CA ARG A 214 -16.08 0.21 -2.35
C ARG A 214 -17.10 -0.86 -2.01
N THR A 215 -17.20 -1.91 -2.83
CA THR A 215 -18.23 -2.95 -2.72
C THR A 215 -17.64 -4.34 -2.47
N PHE A 216 -16.31 -4.47 -2.47
CA PHE A 216 -15.63 -5.72 -2.15
C PHE A 216 -16.07 -6.25 -0.79
N ALA A 217 -16.43 -7.55 -0.72
CA ALA A 217 -17.04 -8.14 0.46
C ALA A 217 -16.52 -9.56 0.78
N ILE A 218 -15.35 -9.94 0.25
CA ILE A 218 -14.82 -11.29 0.39
C ILE A 218 -13.85 -11.37 1.56
N GLY A 219 -14.15 -12.27 2.51
CA GLY A 219 -13.32 -12.54 3.68
C GLY A 219 -12.06 -13.38 3.38
N PRO A 220 -11.11 -13.44 4.33
CA PRO A 220 -9.82 -14.13 4.15
C PRO A 220 -9.94 -15.64 3.88
N LYS A 221 -10.92 -16.30 4.50
CA LYS A 221 -11.11 -17.76 4.45
C LYS A 221 -12.16 -18.23 3.44
N THR A 222 -12.71 -17.33 2.62
CA THR A 222 -13.78 -17.67 1.66
C THR A 222 -13.23 -18.47 0.47
N GLU A 223 -13.78 -19.66 0.22
CA GLU A 223 -13.56 -20.40 -1.04
C GLU A 223 -14.28 -19.68 -2.18
N CYS A 224 -13.56 -19.30 -3.23
CA CYS A 224 -14.12 -18.53 -4.32
C CYS A 224 -14.22 -19.44 -5.56
N ALA A 225 -15.42 -19.94 -5.85
CA ALA A 225 -15.63 -20.85 -6.99
C ALA A 225 -16.04 -20.10 -8.28
N GLN A 226 -16.72 -18.97 -8.13
CA GLN A 226 -17.10 -17.97 -9.14
C GLN A 226 -17.94 -16.92 -8.40
N LEU A 227 -17.67 -15.63 -8.63
CA LEU A 227 -18.40 -14.52 -8.03
C LEU A 227 -18.81 -13.58 -9.17
N ASP A 228 -20.08 -13.21 -9.21
CA ASP A 228 -20.58 -12.24 -10.19
C ASP A 228 -19.87 -10.89 -9.97
N ASP A 229 -19.49 -10.22 -11.07
CA ASP A 229 -18.82 -8.90 -11.09
C ASP A 229 -17.43 -8.77 -10.41
N MET A 230 -16.83 -9.87 -9.95
CA MET A 230 -15.47 -9.91 -9.40
C MET A 230 -14.60 -10.94 -10.12
N GLU A 231 -13.42 -10.52 -10.60
CA GLU A 231 -12.47 -11.43 -11.24
C GLU A 231 -11.30 -11.76 -10.30
N ILE A 232 -11.06 -13.05 -10.09
CA ILE A 232 -9.89 -13.53 -9.36
C ILE A 232 -8.73 -13.62 -10.34
N VAL A 233 -7.71 -12.78 -10.13
CA VAL A 233 -6.52 -12.71 -10.99
C VAL A 233 -5.44 -13.71 -10.56
N LEU A 234 -5.40 -13.99 -9.25
CA LEU A 234 -4.47 -14.93 -8.62
C LEU A 234 -5.08 -15.45 -7.31
N ASP A 235 -5.01 -16.76 -7.08
CA ASP A 235 -5.28 -17.40 -5.79
C ASP A 235 -4.29 -18.57 -5.61
N THR A 236 -3.40 -18.47 -4.64
CA THR A 236 -2.34 -19.48 -4.41
C THR A 236 -2.90 -20.85 -4.01
N GLU A 237 -4.04 -20.89 -3.30
CA GLU A 237 -4.69 -22.14 -2.89
C GLU A 237 -5.38 -22.83 -4.07
N GLU A 238 -6.01 -22.04 -4.94
CA GLU A 238 -6.61 -22.61 -6.15
C GLU A 238 -5.53 -23.22 -7.05
N ILE A 239 -4.40 -22.53 -7.22
CA ILE A 239 -3.25 -23.01 -8.00
C ILE A 239 -2.69 -24.32 -7.43
N SER A 240 -2.49 -24.40 -6.10
CA SER A 240 -1.97 -25.61 -5.45
C SER A 240 -2.92 -26.82 -5.63
N SER A 241 -4.23 -26.58 -5.59
CA SER A 241 -5.26 -27.60 -5.75
C SER A 241 -5.36 -28.22 -7.16
N ARG A 242 -4.81 -27.56 -8.19
CA ARG A 242 -4.89 -28.00 -9.60
C ARG A 242 -3.82 -29.04 -9.99
N ASN A 243 -3.02 -29.54 -9.05
CA ASN A 243 -1.94 -30.51 -9.30
C ASN A 243 -2.47 -31.85 -9.89
N PRO A 244 -1.97 -32.32 -11.05
CA PRO A 244 -2.47 -33.50 -11.78
C PRO A 244 -2.51 -34.81 -10.98
N LYS A 245 -1.63 -34.99 -10.00
CA LYS A 245 -1.57 -36.21 -9.16
C LYS A 245 -2.78 -36.39 -8.23
N SER A 246 -3.60 -35.35 -8.06
CA SER A 246 -4.80 -35.37 -7.21
C SER A 246 -6.11 -35.68 -7.97
N GLN A 247 -6.05 -36.06 -9.26
CA GLN A 247 -7.24 -36.41 -10.04
C GLN A 247 -7.84 -37.78 -9.65
N GLY A 248 -8.36 -37.84 -8.43
CA GLY A 248 -9.38 -38.78 -7.97
C GLY A 248 -10.57 -38.01 -7.43
N ARG A 249 -11.10 -37.03 -8.19
CA ARG A 249 -12.27 -36.23 -7.77
C ARG A 249 -13.52 -37.12 -7.79
N LYS A 250 -13.78 -37.84 -6.68
CA LYS A 250 -15.09 -38.48 -6.46
C LYS A 250 -16.17 -37.40 -6.54
N ARG A 251 -17.09 -37.57 -7.48
CA ARG A 251 -18.22 -36.66 -7.73
C ARG A 251 -19.02 -36.51 -6.43
N LYS A 252 -18.87 -35.38 -5.72
CA LYS A 252 -19.67 -35.07 -4.51
C LYS A 252 -21.15 -35.15 -4.87
N ASN A 253 -21.92 -35.90 -4.09
CA ASN A 253 -23.36 -36.02 -4.28
C ASN A 253 -24.08 -34.70 -3.91
N LYS A 254 -25.31 -34.55 -4.42
CA LYS A 254 -26.13 -33.33 -4.27
C LYS A 254 -26.34 -32.93 -2.79
N SER A 255 -26.41 -33.90 -1.88
CA SER A 255 -26.59 -33.68 -0.44
C SER A 255 -25.32 -33.21 0.26
N ALA A 256 -24.12 -33.58 -0.22
CA ALA A 256 -22.86 -33.01 0.27
C ALA A 256 -22.72 -31.54 -0.16
N ARG A 257 -23.07 -31.21 -1.42
CA ARG A 257 -23.06 -29.82 -1.91
C ARG A 257 -24.02 -28.91 -1.14
N ALA A 258 -25.22 -29.38 -0.84
CA ALA A 258 -26.20 -28.62 -0.07
C ALA A 258 -25.77 -28.40 1.40
N ARG A 259 -25.08 -29.38 2.01
CA ARG A 259 -24.52 -29.25 3.36
C ARG A 259 -23.33 -28.30 3.40
N ASP A 260 -22.46 -28.33 2.39
CA ASP A 260 -21.34 -27.38 2.26
C ASP A 260 -21.86 -25.94 2.08
N LEU A 261 -22.90 -25.72 1.25
CA LEU A 261 -23.56 -24.42 1.10
C LEU A 261 -24.16 -23.90 2.41
N LYS A 262 -24.80 -24.79 3.19
CA LYS A 262 -25.40 -24.45 4.48
C LYS A 262 -24.35 -24.18 5.56
N ARG A 263 -23.21 -24.88 5.52
CA ARG A 263 -22.05 -24.67 6.41
C ARG A 263 -21.30 -23.38 6.08
N GLN A 264 -21.16 -23.04 4.79
CA GLN A 264 -20.65 -21.73 4.33
C GLN A 264 -21.55 -20.58 4.78
N LYS A 265 -22.89 -20.76 4.75
CA LYS A 265 -23.84 -19.77 5.30
C LYS A 265 -23.78 -19.61 6.83
N LEU A 266 -23.24 -20.59 7.57
CA LEU A 266 -23.20 -20.59 9.04
C LEU A 266 -21.85 -20.12 9.64
N MET A 267 -20.78 -20.00 8.85
CA MET A 267 -19.45 -19.51 9.29
C MET A 267 -19.30 -17.98 9.23
N VAL A 268 -20.28 -17.28 8.69
CA VAL A 268 -20.43 -15.82 8.74
C VAL A 268 -20.87 -15.51 10.17
N VAL A 269 -20.04 -14.96 11.06
CA VAL A 269 -20.06 -13.52 11.39
C VAL A 269 -18.72 -13.02 11.99
N ASN A 270 -17.75 -13.89 12.34
CA ASN A 270 -16.47 -13.42 12.92
C ASN A 270 -15.19 -14.05 12.30
N GLU A 271 -15.30 -15.16 11.56
CA GLU A 271 -14.19 -15.74 10.80
C GLU A 271 -14.06 -15.18 9.36
N ALA A 272 -14.89 -14.20 9.01
CA ALA A 272 -15.01 -13.60 7.68
C ALA A 272 -14.35 -12.22 7.55
N LEU A 273 -13.75 -11.70 8.61
CA LEU A 273 -13.16 -10.35 8.65
C LEU A 273 -11.64 -10.41 8.75
N TYR A 274 -10.98 -9.34 8.35
CA TYR A 274 -9.53 -9.23 8.35
C TYR A 274 -9.02 -8.72 9.69
N ASP A 275 -7.86 -9.20 10.12
CA ASP A 275 -7.15 -8.71 11.30
C ASP A 275 -6.66 -7.27 11.08
N LYS A 276 -6.21 -7.00 9.86
CA LYS A 276 -5.63 -5.74 9.43
C LYS A 276 -6.16 -5.32 8.07
N VAL A 277 -6.37 -4.02 7.88
CA VAL A 277 -6.80 -3.46 6.59
C VAL A 277 -5.92 -2.28 6.22
N LEU A 278 -5.43 -2.24 4.99
CA LEU A 278 -4.80 -1.09 4.38
C LEU A 278 -5.75 -0.50 3.34
N VAL A 279 -6.07 0.77 3.50
CA VAL A 279 -6.79 1.60 2.53
C VAL A 279 -5.82 2.67 2.04
N ASP A 280 -4.98 2.30 1.07
CA ASP A 280 -4.12 3.24 0.34
C ASP A 280 -4.93 3.86 -0.81
N ALA A 281 -5.76 4.85 -0.48
CA ALA A 281 -6.83 5.28 -1.36
C ALA A 281 -6.31 6.01 -2.60
N GLU A 282 -7.03 5.81 -3.72
CA GLU A 282 -6.86 6.64 -4.91
C GLU A 282 -7.07 8.12 -4.55
N CYS A 283 -6.20 8.98 -5.07
CA CYS A 283 -6.18 10.40 -4.76
C CYS A 283 -5.70 11.21 -5.98
N THR A 284 -5.55 12.51 -5.80
CA THR A 284 -5.07 13.44 -6.85
C THR A 284 -3.58 13.36 -7.15
N HIS A 285 -2.81 12.60 -6.35
CA HIS A 285 -1.34 12.42 -6.50
C HIS A 285 -0.51 13.72 -6.41
N ASP A 286 -1.07 14.79 -5.86
CA ASP A 286 -0.40 16.09 -5.70
C ASP A 286 0.79 16.06 -4.74
N GLY A 287 0.92 15.05 -3.88
CA GLY A 287 2.12 14.83 -3.06
C GLY A 287 3.20 13.97 -3.73
N SER A 288 2.94 13.43 -4.93
CA SER A 288 3.89 12.57 -5.64
C SER A 288 4.79 13.40 -6.57
N VAL A 289 5.98 13.75 -6.10
CA VAL A 289 6.98 14.50 -6.90
C VAL A 289 7.27 13.80 -8.22
N LYS A 290 7.41 12.47 -8.21
CA LYS A 290 7.63 11.68 -9.43
C LYS A 290 6.46 11.75 -10.42
N HIS A 291 5.24 12.00 -9.94
CA HIS A 291 4.11 12.23 -10.82
C HIS A 291 4.17 13.64 -11.41
N LEU A 292 4.38 14.66 -10.57
CA LEU A 292 4.46 16.05 -10.99
C LEU A 292 5.65 16.32 -11.94
N GLN A 293 6.80 15.67 -11.72
CA GLN A 293 7.99 15.76 -12.58
C GLN A 293 7.76 15.26 -14.01
N LYS A 294 6.70 14.47 -14.25
CA LYS A 294 6.33 14.02 -15.61
C LYS A 294 5.57 15.09 -16.40
N LEU A 295 5.13 16.15 -15.74
CA LEU A 295 4.45 17.29 -16.39
C LEU A 295 5.52 18.25 -16.93
N GLU A 296 6.07 17.88 -18.08
CA GLU A 296 7.26 18.53 -18.66
C GLU A 296 6.93 19.75 -19.53
N THR A 297 5.64 20.06 -19.79
CA THR A 297 5.22 21.20 -20.61
C THR A 297 4.09 21.99 -19.96
N ALA A 298 3.94 23.25 -20.38
CA ALA A 298 2.84 24.13 -20.01
C ALA A 298 1.46 23.48 -20.21
N GLU A 299 1.26 22.86 -21.37
CA GLU A 299 0.00 22.23 -21.77
C GLU A 299 -0.29 20.99 -20.93
N ALA A 300 0.74 20.22 -20.55
CA ALA A 300 0.59 19.07 -19.67
C ALA A 300 0.09 19.49 -18.27
N TRP A 301 0.58 20.62 -17.75
CA TRP A 301 0.07 21.22 -16.52
C TRP A 301 -1.37 21.69 -16.65
N ASP A 302 -1.69 22.41 -17.72
CA ASP A 302 -3.04 22.92 -17.96
C ASP A 302 -4.05 21.76 -18.08
N SER A 303 -3.73 20.71 -18.83
CA SER A 303 -4.54 19.49 -18.92
C SER A 303 -4.64 18.77 -17.57
N TYR A 304 -3.54 18.63 -16.82
CA TYR A 304 -3.57 17.99 -15.51
C TYR A 304 -4.53 18.70 -14.55
N VAL A 305 -4.45 20.02 -14.42
CA VAL A 305 -5.35 20.79 -13.56
C VAL A 305 -6.79 20.69 -14.05
N LYS A 306 -7.02 20.88 -15.34
CA LYS A 306 -8.36 20.87 -15.93
C LYS A 306 -9.03 19.50 -15.85
N ASP A 307 -8.30 18.43 -16.11
CA ASP A 307 -8.87 17.09 -16.28
C ASP A 307 -8.87 16.28 -14.97
N HIS A 308 -8.04 16.65 -13.98
CA HIS A 308 -7.90 15.88 -12.74
C HIS A 308 -8.11 16.67 -11.44
N LEU A 309 -7.96 18.00 -11.46
CA LEU A 309 -8.07 18.85 -10.27
C LEU A 309 -9.28 19.80 -10.28
N ASN A 310 -10.20 19.61 -11.22
CA ASN A 310 -11.47 20.36 -11.26
C ASN A 310 -12.46 19.86 -10.19
N ASP A 311 -13.43 20.70 -9.83
CA ASP A 311 -14.43 20.42 -8.78
C ASP A 311 -15.15 19.08 -8.92
N SER A 312 -15.49 18.67 -10.15
CA SER A 312 -16.22 17.43 -10.39
C SER A 312 -15.36 16.20 -10.11
N GLU A 313 -14.09 16.23 -10.51
CA GLU A 313 -13.13 15.16 -10.23
C GLU A 313 -12.73 15.12 -8.77
N ILE A 314 -12.52 16.29 -8.13
CA ILE A 314 -12.30 16.37 -6.69
C ILE A 314 -13.48 15.78 -5.93
N THR A 315 -14.72 16.14 -6.29
CA THR A 315 -15.93 15.59 -5.66
C THR A 315 -16.02 14.07 -5.85
N ARG A 316 -15.72 13.58 -7.05
CA ARG A 316 -15.69 12.14 -7.36
C ARG A 316 -14.68 11.40 -6.49
N ILE A 317 -13.45 11.92 -6.38
CA ILE A 317 -12.37 11.34 -5.57
C ILE A 317 -12.74 11.34 -4.09
N LEU A 318 -13.30 12.44 -3.56
CA LEU A 318 -13.73 12.51 -2.17
C LEU A 318 -14.83 11.50 -1.84
N ASN A 319 -15.82 11.35 -2.73
CA ASN A 319 -16.86 10.33 -2.56
C ASN A 319 -16.27 8.91 -2.59
N LEU A 320 -15.38 8.63 -3.53
CA LEU A 320 -14.64 7.36 -3.60
C LEU A 320 -13.88 7.07 -2.30
N GLN A 321 -13.11 8.04 -1.79
CA GLN A 321 -12.34 7.91 -0.55
C GLN A 321 -13.22 7.67 0.68
N HIS A 322 -14.36 8.37 0.77
CA HIS A 322 -15.36 8.14 1.82
C HIS A 322 -15.94 6.73 1.78
N ASP A 323 -16.18 6.16 0.60
CA ASP A 323 -16.69 4.80 0.47
C ASP A 323 -15.61 3.75 0.75
N LEU A 324 -14.38 3.98 0.31
CA LEU A 324 -13.24 3.09 0.56
C LEU A 324 -12.91 2.98 2.05
N ILE A 325 -12.82 4.09 2.78
CA ILE A 325 -12.52 4.06 4.23
C ILE A 325 -13.62 3.33 5.01
N ARG A 326 -14.90 3.50 4.62
CA ARG A 326 -16.03 2.80 5.24
C ARG A 326 -15.99 1.31 4.94
N ASN A 327 -15.75 0.91 3.69
CA ASN A 327 -15.73 -0.50 3.33
C ASN A 327 -14.53 -1.23 3.96
N GLY A 328 -13.35 -0.60 3.92
CA GLY A 328 -12.17 -1.13 4.61
C GLY A 328 -12.43 -1.38 6.10
N TYR A 329 -13.07 -0.44 6.78
CA TYR A 329 -13.44 -0.60 8.19
C TYR A 329 -14.54 -1.64 8.44
N ALA A 330 -15.50 -1.79 7.52
CA ALA A 330 -16.53 -2.82 7.60
C ALA A 330 -15.92 -4.23 7.55
N LEU A 331 -14.88 -4.42 6.74
CA LEU A 331 -14.14 -5.67 6.57
C LEU A 331 -13.10 -5.94 7.68
N LEU A 332 -12.85 -4.97 8.55
CA LEU A 332 -11.98 -5.12 9.70
C LEU A 332 -12.71 -5.81 10.85
N ARG A 333 -12.05 -6.77 11.53
CA ARG A 333 -12.62 -7.40 12.74
C ARG A 333 -12.61 -6.45 13.94
N PRO A 334 -13.49 -6.63 14.95
CA PRO A 334 -13.33 -6.00 16.25
C PRO A 334 -11.94 -6.24 16.85
N GLY A 335 -11.33 -5.20 17.41
CA GLY A 335 -9.95 -5.20 17.91
C GLY A 335 -8.88 -5.07 16.82
N GLY A 336 -9.25 -5.17 15.55
CA GLY A 336 -8.35 -5.03 14.40
C GLY A 336 -7.86 -3.59 14.19
N THR A 337 -6.87 -3.43 13.32
CA THR A 337 -6.30 -2.13 12.95
C THR A 337 -6.39 -1.87 11.46
N MET A 338 -6.77 -0.65 11.08
CA MET A 338 -6.75 -0.17 9.72
C MET A 338 -5.76 1.00 9.59
N ILE A 339 -5.05 1.04 8.47
CA ILE A 339 -4.33 2.23 8.02
C ILE A 339 -5.12 2.82 6.86
N TYR A 340 -5.49 4.10 6.97
CA TYR A 340 -5.93 4.91 5.83
C TYR A 340 -4.76 5.79 5.41
N SER A 341 -4.41 5.79 4.12
CA SER A 341 -3.37 6.64 3.56
C SER A 341 -3.73 7.17 2.19
N THR A 342 -3.14 8.32 1.84
CA THR A 342 -3.16 8.87 0.48
C THR A 342 -1.80 9.49 0.18
N CYS A 343 -1.39 9.56 -1.09
CA CYS A 343 -0.23 10.35 -1.51
C CYS A 343 -0.59 11.79 -1.93
N SER A 344 -1.72 12.30 -1.42
CA SER A 344 -2.14 13.69 -1.55
C SER A 344 -1.74 14.48 -0.31
N LEU A 345 -1.41 15.76 -0.49
CA LEU A 345 -1.21 16.71 0.60
C LEU A 345 -2.52 17.45 0.96
N SER A 346 -3.58 17.31 0.17
CA SER A 346 -4.88 17.97 0.36
C SER A 346 -5.53 17.63 1.70
N ILE A 347 -5.84 18.64 2.51
CA ILE A 347 -6.58 18.46 3.78
C ILE A 347 -7.95 17.82 3.55
N LYS A 348 -8.63 18.21 2.47
CA LYS A 348 -9.95 17.67 2.11
C LYS A 348 -9.96 16.16 1.90
N GLN A 349 -8.86 15.60 1.37
CA GLN A 349 -8.72 14.16 1.08
C GLN A 349 -8.16 13.37 2.27
N ASN A 350 -7.66 14.06 3.29
CA ASN A 350 -6.94 13.47 4.40
C ASN A 350 -7.72 13.66 5.69
N GLU A 351 -7.45 14.73 6.43
CA GLU A 351 -8.05 14.99 7.74
C GLU A 351 -9.57 15.10 7.67
N ASP A 352 -10.13 15.68 6.62
CA ASP A 352 -11.58 15.83 6.50
C ASP A 352 -12.28 14.49 6.25
N ILE A 353 -11.70 13.61 5.43
CA ILE A 353 -12.19 12.23 5.24
C ILE A 353 -12.19 11.48 6.58
N VAL A 354 -11.05 11.50 7.29
CA VAL A 354 -10.89 10.79 8.57
C VAL A 354 -11.81 11.39 9.63
N ARG A 355 -11.90 12.72 9.74
CA ARG A 355 -12.78 13.39 10.72
C ARG A 355 -14.25 13.06 10.48
N ALA A 356 -14.71 13.10 9.23
CA ALA A 356 -16.08 12.73 8.88
C ALA A 356 -16.35 11.25 9.18
N PHE A 357 -15.41 10.36 8.87
CA PHE A 357 -15.52 8.93 9.15
C PHE A 357 -15.61 8.64 10.66
N LEU A 358 -14.73 9.22 11.48
CA LEU A 358 -14.72 9.05 12.93
C LEU A 358 -16.01 9.60 13.57
N LYS A 359 -16.49 10.76 13.11
CA LYS A 359 -17.76 11.34 13.57
C LYS A 359 -18.96 10.42 13.30
N ALA A 360 -18.97 9.76 12.14
CA ALA A 360 -20.04 8.86 11.74
C ALA A 360 -19.94 7.45 12.32
N THR A 361 -18.77 7.07 12.86
CA THR A 361 -18.45 5.69 13.27
C THR A 361 -17.96 5.64 14.71
N PRO A 362 -18.86 5.63 15.72
CA PRO A 362 -18.45 5.66 17.14
C PRO A 362 -17.62 4.46 17.60
N SER A 363 -17.66 3.33 16.86
CA SER A 363 -16.81 2.18 17.14
C SER A 363 -15.37 2.36 16.66
N ALA A 364 -15.05 3.41 15.90
CA ALA A 364 -13.72 3.67 15.38
C ALA A 364 -12.96 4.61 16.32
N SER A 365 -11.72 4.25 16.64
CA SER A 365 -10.81 5.08 17.44
C SER A 365 -9.55 5.39 16.65
N LEU A 366 -9.16 6.66 16.57
CA LEU A 366 -7.89 7.07 15.99
C LEU A 366 -6.78 6.80 17.01
N LEU A 367 -5.79 6.01 16.60
CA LEU A 367 -4.62 5.72 17.42
C LEU A 367 -3.53 6.76 17.10
N PRO A 368 -3.00 7.47 18.11
CA PRO A 368 -1.91 8.40 17.88
C PRO A 368 -0.67 7.64 17.39
N VAL A 369 0.02 8.24 16.43
CA VAL A 369 1.30 7.77 15.92
C VAL A 369 2.40 8.59 16.56
N ASP A 370 3.38 7.91 17.13
CA ASP A 370 4.60 8.56 17.63
C ASP A 370 5.49 8.97 16.45
N THR A 371 5.80 10.27 16.39
CA THR A 371 6.63 10.89 15.35
C THR A 371 8.01 11.28 15.85
N THR A 372 8.37 10.89 17.08
CA THR A 372 9.69 11.18 17.66
C THR A 372 10.79 10.55 16.81
N ASP A 373 11.80 11.34 16.43
CA ASP A 373 12.93 10.92 15.59
C ASP A 373 12.57 10.41 14.19
N ILE A 374 11.38 10.76 13.69
CA ILE A 374 10.92 10.42 12.35
C ILE A 374 10.89 11.71 11.51
N PRO A 375 11.43 11.71 10.26
CA PRO A 375 11.38 12.85 9.36
C PRO A 375 9.96 12.99 8.77
N CYS A 376 9.02 13.37 9.62
CA CYS A 376 7.63 13.60 9.28
C CYS A 376 7.07 14.78 10.10
N GLU A 377 5.86 15.20 9.76
CA GLU A 377 5.13 16.21 10.53
C GLU A 377 3.79 15.65 11.00
N ALA A 378 3.27 16.21 12.09
CA ALA A 378 1.92 15.90 12.55
C ALA A 378 0.88 16.48 11.57
N GLY A 379 -0.17 15.71 11.29
CA GLY A 379 -1.30 16.17 10.51
C GLY A 379 -2.15 17.22 11.25
N LYS A 380 -3.09 17.84 10.52
CA LYS A 380 -4.03 18.82 11.12
C LYS A 380 -5.08 18.18 12.02
N LEU A 381 -5.15 16.85 12.01
CA LEU A 381 -5.93 16.04 12.92
C LEU A 381 -4.94 15.37 13.87
N GLU A 382 -5.09 15.63 15.16
CA GLU A 382 -4.21 15.08 16.20
C GLU A 382 -4.12 13.54 16.08
N GLY A 383 -2.90 13.01 16.18
CA GLY A 383 -2.64 11.58 16.03
C GLY A 383 -2.43 11.09 14.58
N THR A 384 -2.58 11.96 13.57
CA THR A 384 -2.26 11.65 12.17
C THR A 384 -0.87 12.15 11.78
N VAL A 385 -0.30 11.57 10.72
CA VAL A 385 1.08 11.87 10.26
C VAL A 385 1.09 12.24 8.80
N ARG A 386 2.00 13.14 8.44
CA ARG A 386 2.28 13.56 7.07
C ARG A 386 3.76 13.45 6.76
N PHE A 387 4.05 12.82 5.62
CA PHE A 387 5.30 12.98 4.91
C PHE A 387 5.09 13.99 3.80
N THR A 388 6.11 14.81 3.55
CA THR A 388 6.13 15.76 2.46
C THR A 388 7.42 15.54 1.68
N PRO A 389 7.47 15.98 0.41
CA PRO A 389 8.72 16.09 -0.36
C PRO A 389 9.88 16.75 0.38
N ALA A 390 9.59 17.64 1.34
CA ALA A 390 10.61 18.27 2.17
C ALA A 390 11.34 17.32 3.12
N HIS A 391 10.79 16.13 3.36
CA HIS A 391 11.42 15.08 4.15
C HIS A 391 12.20 14.07 3.27
N HIS A 392 12.50 14.43 2.01
CA HIS A 392 13.22 13.57 1.06
C HIS A 392 12.52 12.24 0.76
N THR A 393 11.19 12.24 0.77
CA THR A 393 10.32 11.09 0.46
C THR A 393 9.09 11.58 -0.31
N SER A 394 8.32 10.65 -0.89
CA SER A 394 7.03 11.02 -1.48
C SER A 394 6.07 11.53 -0.42
N GLY A 395 5.23 12.50 -0.78
CA GLY A 395 4.15 12.98 0.08
C GLY A 395 3.20 11.84 0.43
N LEU A 396 2.87 11.70 1.71
CA LEU A 396 1.95 10.66 2.19
C LEU A 396 1.29 11.09 3.50
N PHE A 397 -0.04 11.03 3.54
CA PHE A 397 -0.80 11.13 4.78
C PHE A 397 -1.11 9.73 5.33
N ILE A 398 -1.08 9.58 6.66
CA ILE A 398 -1.37 8.33 7.34
C ILE A 398 -2.25 8.55 8.57
N ALA A 399 -3.34 7.79 8.67
CA ALA A 399 -4.19 7.69 9.85
C ALA A 399 -4.32 6.22 10.29
N LYS A 400 -3.97 5.95 11.55
CA LYS A 400 -4.10 4.62 12.16
C LYS A 400 -5.39 4.54 12.96
N ILE A 401 -6.26 3.60 12.60
CA ILE A 401 -7.60 3.48 13.16
C ILE A 401 -7.76 2.08 13.77
N ARG A 402 -8.31 1.99 14.98
CA ARG A 402 -8.69 0.74 15.63
C ARG A 402 -10.20 0.60 15.64
N LYS A 403 -10.69 -0.61 15.34
CA LYS A 403 -12.09 -0.98 15.58
C LYS A 403 -12.23 -1.43 17.02
N LEU A 404 -13.02 -0.69 17.79
CA LEU A 404 -13.26 -1.00 19.19
C LEU A 404 -14.04 -2.31 19.30
N ASP A 405 -13.71 -3.10 20.33
CA ASP A 405 -14.50 -4.28 20.66
C ASP A 405 -15.90 -3.85 21.05
N SER A 406 -16.92 -4.59 20.61
CA SER A 406 -18.26 -4.43 21.13
C SER A 406 -18.25 -4.94 22.57
N VAL A 407 -17.88 -4.11 23.54
CA VAL A 407 -17.98 -4.51 24.95
C VAL A 407 -19.47 -4.59 25.29
N THR A 408 -19.90 -5.81 25.61
CA THR A 408 -21.13 -6.16 26.31
C THR A 408 -21.36 -5.16 27.43
N SER A 409 -22.50 -4.47 27.42
CA SER A 409 -22.96 -3.66 28.52
C SER A 409 -22.97 -4.50 29.81
N VAL A 410 -21.93 -4.37 30.63
CA VAL A 410 -21.97 -4.83 32.02
C VAL A 410 -22.90 -3.88 32.72
N THR A 411 -24.13 -4.33 32.95
CA THR A 411 -25.08 -3.71 33.85
C THR A 411 -24.44 -3.64 35.24
N SER A 412 -24.01 -2.43 35.64
CA SER A 412 -23.81 -2.13 37.05
C SER A 412 -25.18 -2.09 37.73
N ASN A 413 -25.67 -3.27 38.10
CA ASN A 413 -26.77 -3.38 39.05
C ASN A 413 -26.17 -3.15 40.44
N SER A 414 -26.04 -1.89 40.85
CA SER A 414 -25.81 -1.55 42.26
C SER A 414 -27.13 -1.77 42.99
N GLY A 415 -27.30 -2.98 43.49
CA GLY A 415 -28.36 -3.35 44.42
C GLY A 415 -28.27 -2.50 45.69
N SER A 416 -29.44 -2.02 46.09
CA SER A 416 -29.78 -1.66 47.45
C SER A 416 -29.43 -2.78 48.44
N GLU A 417 -28.70 -2.43 49.49
CA GLU A 417 -29.05 -2.68 50.90
C GLU A 417 -28.19 -1.81 51.82
#